data_AF-A0A7W9T5E1-F1
#
_entry.id   AF-A0A7W9T5E1-F1
#
_cell.length_a   1.000
_cell.length_b   1.000
_cell.length_c   1.000
_cell.angle_alpha   90.00
_cell.angle_beta   90.00
_cell.angle_gamma   90.00
#
_symmetry.space_group_name_H-M   'P 1'
#
loop_
_entity.id
_entity.type
_entity.pdbx_description
1 polymer ?
#
loop_
_entity_poly.entity_id
_entity_poly.type
_entity_poly.pdbx_seq_one_letter_code
_entity_poly.pdbx_strand_id
1 'polypeptide(L)'
;MLLQAAGGQGLVAVGVGYTMARRRLELDALLGYVPQKYSRTAMGIGTIKITYSPWSIPLAHHRWGLRPFAVGAFGSYTASKGLNSSRDGKYEKGYYWWSSHTRVGPFVGGQVQYERPRSTHRDARTISFYYELGSNDLYLTSWWANRGELTLREILTLGLGVKLHW
;
A
#
# COMPACT_ATOMS: atom_id res chain seq x y z
N MET A 1 -7.07 -3.02 12.46
CA MET A 1 -7.46 -1.83 11.67
C MET A 1 -6.21 -1.19 11.12
N LEU A 2 -6.31 -0.57 9.94
CA LEU A 2 -5.20 0.07 9.25
C LEU A 2 -5.60 1.45 8.78
N LEU A 3 -4.67 2.39 8.90
CA LEU A 3 -4.72 3.70 8.27
C LEU A 3 -3.43 3.88 7.46
N GLN A 4 -3.56 4.39 6.25
CA GLN A 4 -2.44 4.72 5.39
C GLN A 4 -2.64 6.09 4.75
N ALA A 5 -1.56 6.84 4.61
CA ALA A 5 -1.49 8.03 3.79
C ALA A 5 -0.51 7.82 2.64
N ALA A 6 -0.86 8.35 1.47
CA ALA A 6 -0.06 8.29 0.25
C ALA A 6 0.28 6.84 -0.22
N GLY A 7 1.43 6.65 -0.87
CA GLY A 7 1.86 5.35 -1.43
C GLY A 7 1.19 4.97 -2.76
N GLY A 8 0.43 5.86 -3.39
CA GLY A 8 -0.29 5.58 -4.64
C GLY A 8 -1.62 4.84 -4.47
N GLN A 9 -2.12 4.70 -3.24
CA GLN A 9 -3.37 4.01 -2.89
C GLN A 9 -4.47 4.98 -2.42
N GLY A 10 -4.24 6.28 -2.59
CA GLY A 10 -5.13 7.36 -2.15
C GLY A 10 -4.38 8.43 -1.34
N LEU A 11 -5.07 9.54 -1.02
CA LEU A 11 -4.54 10.52 -0.07
C LEU A 11 -4.55 9.93 1.34
N VAL A 12 -5.69 9.32 1.69
CA VAL A 12 -5.89 8.56 2.92
C VAL A 12 -6.63 7.27 2.56
N ALA A 13 -6.22 6.15 3.14
CA ALA A 13 -6.86 4.85 3.02
C ALA A 13 -7.05 4.21 4.38
N VAL A 14 -8.22 3.62 4.60
CA VAL A 14 -8.59 2.90 5.81
C VAL A 14 -8.87 1.44 5.48
N GLY A 15 -8.57 0.53 6.39
CA GLY A 15 -8.79 -0.88 6.10
C GLY A 15 -8.64 -1.84 7.25
N VAL A 16 -8.72 -3.11 6.87
CA VAL A 16 -8.60 -4.26 7.76
C VAL A 16 -7.55 -5.21 7.20
N GLY A 17 -6.89 -5.92 8.09
CA GLY A 17 -5.78 -6.78 7.71
C GLY A 17 -5.75 -8.01 8.58
N TYR A 18 -5.34 -9.11 7.99
CA TYR A 18 -5.24 -10.41 8.62
C TYR A 18 -3.79 -10.88 8.59
N THR A 19 -3.29 -11.34 9.74
CA THR A 19 -1.91 -11.82 9.88
C THR A 19 -1.89 -13.34 10.02
N MET A 20 -1.04 -13.99 9.23
CA MET A 20 -0.84 -15.44 9.16
C MET A 20 0.64 -15.79 9.39
N ALA A 21 0.94 -17.09 9.45
CA ALA A 21 2.32 -17.63 9.49
C ALA A 21 3.18 -16.98 10.60
N ARG A 22 2.70 -17.03 11.86
CA ARG A 22 3.37 -16.40 13.02
C ARG A 22 3.62 -14.89 12.82
N ARG A 23 2.63 -14.19 12.25
CA ARG A 23 2.67 -12.75 11.93
C ARG A 23 3.73 -12.36 10.88
N ARG A 24 4.26 -13.30 10.10
CA ARG A 24 5.19 -12.99 8.99
C ARG A 24 4.47 -12.64 7.70
N LEU A 25 3.27 -13.15 7.50
CA LEU A 25 2.47 -12.88 6.30
C LEU A 25 1.26 -12.04 6.69
N GLU A 26 1.01 -10.95 5.98
CA GLU A 26 -0.12 -10.06 6.21
C GLU A 26 -0.90 -9.86 4.92
N LEU A 27 -2.22 -10.03 4.98
CA LEU A 27 -3.15 -9.73 3.91
C LEU A 27 -3.97 -8.52 4.34
N ASP A 28 -3.80 -7.38 3.68
CA ASP A 28 -4.51 -6.15 3.98
C ASP A 28 -5.48 -5.79 2.87
N ALA A 29 -6.68 -5.33 3.24
CA ALA A 29 -7.66 -4.73 2.35
C ALA A 29 -7.90 -3.28 2.80
N LEU A 30 -7.69 -2.33 1.88
CA LEU A 30 -7.75 -0.90 2.11
C LEU A 30 -8.79 -0.26 1.17
N LEU A 31 -9.47 0.75 1.67
CA LEU A 31 -10.34 1.65 0.92
C LEU A 31 -9.78 3.06 1.06
N GLY A 32 -9.20 3.54 -0.04
CA GLY A 32 -8.64 4.86 -0.24
C GLY A 32 -9.64 5.86 -0.78
N TYR A 33 -9.46 7.11 -0.41
CA TYR A 33 -10.21 8.24 -0.95
C TYR A 33 -9.25 9.35 -1.41
N VAL A 34 -9.54 9.91 -2.59
CA VAL A 34 -8.86 11.09 -3.12
C VAL A 34 -9.90 12.20 -3.34
N PRO A 35 -9.83 13.33 -2.61
CA PRO A 35 -10.76 14.43 -2.78
C PRO A 35 -10.53 15.17 -4.11
N GLN A 36 -11.59 15.81 -4.62
CA GLN A 36 -11.59 16.56 -5.89
C GLN A 36 -10.52 17.67 -5.95
N LYS A 37 -10.05 18.17 -4.81
CA LYS A 37 -8.96 19.16 -4.78
C LYS A 37 -7.67 18.64 -5.44
N TYR A 38 -7.45 17.32 -5.42
CA TYR A 38 -6.27 16.67 -6.00
C TYR A 38 -6.60 15.80 -7.23
N SER A 39 -7.83 15.86 -7.73
CA SER A 39 -8.30 15.03 -8.85
C SER A 39 -9.50 15.66 -9.54
N ARG A 40 -9.62 15.56 -10.87
CA ARG A 40 -10.78 16.09 -11.64
C ARG A 40 -12.14 15.57 -11.14
N THR A 41 -12.15 14.44 -10.41
CA THR A 41 -13.35 13.89 -9.76
C THR A 41 -12.94 13.17 -8.47
N ALA A 42 -13.84 13.06 -7.49
CA ALA A 42 -13.59 12.24 -6.30
C ALA A 42 -13.35 10.79 -6.72
N MET A 43 -12.28 10.18 -6.22
CA MET A 43 -11.92 8.80 -6.57
C MET A 43 -11.91 7.92 -5.33
N GLY A 44 -12.61 6.80 -5.41
CA GLY A 44 -12.48 5.71 -4.44
C GLY A 44 -11.47 4.69 -4.96
N ILE A 45 -10.57 4.23 -4.10
CA ILE A 45 -9.51 3.28 -4.47
C ILE A 45 -9.60 2.06 -3.55
N GLY A 46 -10.03 0.92 -4.06
CA GLY A 46 -9.93 -0.35 -3.32
C GLY A 46 -8.54 -0.94 -3.52
N THR A 47 -7.83 -1.33 -2.47
CA THR A 47 -6.49 -1.95 -2.57
C THR A 47 -6.43 -3.22 -1.75
N ILE A 48 -5.88 -4.28 -2.33
CA ILE A 48 -5.51 -5.51 -1.65
C ILE A 48 -3.98 -5.60 -1.63
N LYS A 49 -3.41 -5.94 -0.48
CA LYS A 49 -1.95 -6.06 -0.30
C LYS A 49 -1.60 -7.35 0.38
N ILE A 50 -0.51 -7.95 -0.08
CA ILE A 50 0.14 -9.09 0.57
C ILE A 50 1.52 -8.63 0.97
N THR A 51 1.82 -8.75 2.26
CA THR A 51 3.10 -8.33 2.86
C THR A 51 3.76 -9.51 3.53
N TYR A 52 5.04 -9.74 3.25
CA TYR A 52 5.87 -10.73 3.90
C TYR A 52 7.01 -10.04 4.66
N SER A 53 7.09 -10.29 5.97
CA SER A 53 8.13 -9.81 6.88
C SER A 53 8.96 -11.00 7.39
N PRO A 54 10.15 -11.24 6.84
CA PRO A 54 10.99 -12.38 7.23
C PRO A 54 11.51 -12.29 8.68
N TRP A 55 11.81 -11.08 9.15
CA TRP A 55 12.39 -10.85 10.47
C TRP A 55 11.47 -10.04 11.37
N SER A 56 11.48 -10.40 12.65
CA SER A 56 10.85 -9.65 13.73
C SER A 56 11.79 -9.67 14.91
N ILE A 57 12.43 -8.54 15.19
CA ILE A 57 13.45 -8.38 16.22
C ILE A 57 12.78 -7.75 17.44
N PRO A 58 12.64 -8.45 18.57
CA PRO A 58 12.22 -7.82 19.81
C PRO A 58 13.34 -6.90 20.32
N LEU A 59 12.99 -5.68 20.71
CA LEU A 59 13.90 -4.70 21.30
C LEU A 59 13.94 -4.87 22.83
N ALA A 60 15.05 -4.43 23.44
CA ALA A 60 15.47 -4.74 24.82
C ALA A 60 14.42 -4.51 25.93
N HIS A 61 13.40 -3.68 25.69
CA HIS A 61 12.34 -3.42 26.67
C HIS A 61 11.10 -4.33 26.56
N HIS A 62 11.16 -5.41 25.75
CA HIS A 62 10.09 -6.39 25.48
C HIS A 62 8.76 -5.83 24.94
N ARG A 63 8.58 -4.50 24.95
CA ARG A 63 7.39 -3.79 24.46
C ARG A 63 7.54 -3.26 23.05
N TRP A 64 8.75 -3.29 22.50
CA TRP A 64 9.03 -2.77 21.17
C TRP A 64 9.51 -3.91 20.29
N GLY A 65 9.02 -3.95 19.05
CA GLY A 65 9.44 -4.90 18.02
C GLY A 65 9.81 -4.15 16.75
N LEU A 66 10.88 -4.57 16.07
CA LEU A 66 11.30 -4.01 14.80
C LEU A 66 11.22 -5.08 13.71
N ARG A 67 10.54 -4.74 12.62
CA ARG A 67 10.60 -5.46 11.36
C ARG A 67 11.37 -4.58 10.38
N PRO A 68 12.69 -4.77 10.28
CA PRO A 68 13.53 -3.86 9.49
C PRO A 68 13.23 -3.96 7.99
N PHE A 69 12.68 -5.10 7.56
CA PHE A 69 12.39 -5.38 6.17
C PHE A 69 11.06 -6.12 6.02
N ALA A 70 10.24 -5.61 5.13
CA ALA A 70 9.03 -6.20 4.62
C ALA A 70 9.03 -6.07 3.10
N VAL A 71 8.54 -7.08 2.40
CA VAL A 71 8.38 -7.08 0.94
C VAL A 71 6.97 -7.54 0.61
N GLY A 72 6.37 -6.96 -0.41
CA GLY A 72 5.01 -7.28 -0.76
C GLY A 72 4.62 -6.86 -2.15
N ALA A 73 3.37 -7.14 -2.48
CA ALA A 73 2.73 -6.68 -3.69
C ALA A 73 1.34 -6.15 -3.36
N PHE A 74 0.91 -5.13 -4.09
CA PHE A 74 -0.44 -4.58 -4.01
C PHE A 74 -1.13 -4.69 -5.37
N GLY A 75 -2.45 -4.82 -5.31
CA GLY A 75 -3.35 -4.60 -6.42
C GLY A 75 -4.41 -3.60 -6.00
N SER A 76 -4.55 -2.49 -6.72
CA SER A 76 -5.57 -1.48 -6.48
C SER A 76 -6.51 -1.32 -7.67
N TYR A 77 -7.75 -0.98 -7.37
CA TYR A 77 -8.82 -0.68 -8.29
C TYR A 77 -9.38 0.71 -7.99
N THR A 78 -9.28 1.61 -8.95
CA THR A 78 -9.76 2.99 -8.84
C THR A 78 -11.13 3.12 -9.48
N ALA A 79 -12.15 3.26 -8.63
CA ALA A 79 -13.49 3.64 -9.03
C ALA A 79 -13.58 5.16 -9.18
N SER A 80 -13.50 5.64 -10.43
CA SER A 80 -13.71 7.04 -10.79
C SER A 80 -14.60 7.15 -12.01
N LYS A 81 -15.56 8.07 -11.98
CA LYS A 81 -16.42 8.42 -13.13
C LYS A 81 -15.66 9.18 -14.24
N GLY A 82 -14.50 9.75 -13.92
CA GLY A 82 -13.68 10.55 -14.86
C GLY A 82 -12.44 9.82 -15.38
N LEU A 83 -12.18 8.59 -14.95
CA LEU A 83 -11.19 7.73 -15.60
C LEU A 83 -11.87 7.13 -16.82
N ASN A 84 -11.36 7.43 -18.02
CA ASN A 84 -11.78 6.73 -19.22
C ASN A 84 -11.65 5.24 -18.96
N SER A 85 -12.80 4.57 -18.87
CA SER A 85 -12.89 3.14 -19.14
C SER A 85 -12.06 2.90 -20.38
N SER A 86 -11.15 1.93 -20.33
CA SER A 86 -10.14 1.65 -21.37
C SER A 86 -10.76 1.12 -22.67
N ARG A 87 -11.84 1.76 -23.15
CA ARG A 87 -12.72 1.38 -24.25
C ARG A 87 -13.33 2.58 -25.00
N ASP A 88 -12.84 3.81 -24.82
CA ASP A 88 -13.32 4.98 -25.58
C ASP A 88 -12.82 5.05 -27.04
N GLY A 89 -12.56 3.91 -27.69
CA GLY A 89 -12.29 3.82 -29.13
C GLY A 89 -11.01 4.54 -29.63
N LYS A 90 -10.21 5.16 -28.75
CA LYS A 90 -8.98 5.88 -29.11
C LYS A 90 -7.75 4.99 -29.35
N TYR A 91 -7.78 3.73 -28.92
CA TYR A 91 -6.66 2.78 -29.04
C TYR A 91 -7.19 1.40 -29.43
N GLU A 92 -6.53 0.73 -30.38
CA GLU A 92 -6.95 -0.58 -30.87
C GLU A 92 -7.06 -1.62 -29.74
N LYS A 93 -8.02 -2.54 -29.88
CA LYS A 93 -8.19 -3.69 -28.98
C LYS A 93 -6.89 -4.51 -28.97
N GLY A 94 -6.15 -4.47 -27.86
CA GLY A 94 -4.90 -5.22 -27.69
C GLY A 94 -3.64 -4.36 -27.54
N TYR A 95 -3.74 -3.02 -27.66
CA TYR A 95 -2.56 -2.15 -27.53
C TYR A 95 -2.03 -2.01 -26.09
N TYR A 96 -2.90 -2.19 -25.08
CA TYR A 96 -2.53 -2.24 -23.67
C TYR A 96 -3.10 -3.50 -23.01
N TRP A 97 -2.25 -4.29 -22.35
CA TRP A 97 -2.64 -5.48 -21.59
C TRP A 97 -3.12 -5.16 -20.16
N TRP A 98 -3.10 -3.88 -19.76
CA TRP A 98 -3.54 -3.40 -18.45
C TRP A 98 -4.81 -2.54 -18.54
N SER A 99 -5.71 -2.68 -17.56
CA SER A 99 -6.91 -1.83 -17.44
C SER A 99 -6.55 -0.49 -16.78
N SER A 100 -7.05 0.63 -17.31
CA SER A 100 -6.82 1.99 -16.76
C SER A 100 -7.25 2.14 -15.29
N HIS A 101 -8.14 1.24 -14.82
CA HIS A 101 -8.70 1.27 -13.47
C HIS A 101 -7.92 0.40 -12.48
N THR A 102 -7.08 -0.53 -12.95
CA THR A 102 -6.34 -1.46 -12.09
C THR A 102 -4.88 -1.14 -12.09
N ARG A 103 -4.25 -1.26 -10.93
CA ARG A 103 -2.83 -0.96 -10.72
C ARG A 103 -2.23 -2.06 -9.87
N VAL A 104 -1.13 -2.65 -10.32
CA VAL A 104 -0.42 -3.69 -9.57
C VAL A 104 1.03 -3.28 -9.38
N GLY A 105 1.63 -3.63 -8.25
CA GLY A 105 2.98 -3.17 -7.99
C GLY A 105 3.67 -3.87 -6.83
N PRO A 106 4.99 -4.05 -6.90
CA PRO A 106 5.78 -4.45 -5.75
C PRO A 106 6.01 -3.28 -4.80
N PHE A 107 6.19 -3.60 -3.53
CA PHE A 107 6.67 -2.66 -2.53
C PHE A 107 7.61 -3.32 -1.54
N VAL A 108 8.47 -2.50 -0.95
CA VAL A 108 9.33 -2.87 0.17
C VAL A 108 9.11 -1.87 1.30
N GLY A 109 9.37 -2.26 2.53
CA GLY A 109 9.09 -1.39 3.66
C GLY A 109 9.67 -1.91 4.95
N GLY A 110 9.27 -1.27 6.03
CA GLY A 110 9.62 -1.67 7.38
C GLY A 110 8.52 -1.26 8.35
N GLN A 111 8.54 -1.88 9.53
CA GLN A 111 7.53 -1.65 10.55
C GLN A 111 8.14 -1.65 11.94
N VAL A 112 7.73 -0.69 12.77
CA VAL A 112 8.00 -0.63 14.20
C VAL A 112 6.71 -0.94 14.94
N GLN A 113 6.77 -1.87 15.88
CA GLN A 113 5.64 -2.32 16.69
C GLN A 113 5.85 -1.91 18.14
N TYR A 114 4.77 -1.46 18.77
CA TYR A 114 4.73 -1.13 20.18
C TYR A 114 3.58 -1.88 20.84
N GLU A 115 3.91 -2.74 21.79
CA GLU A 115 2.99 -3.48 22.64
C GLU A 115 2.65 -2.65 23.88
N ARG A 116 1.37 -2.30 24.01
CA ARG A 116 0.89 -1.51 25.14
C ARG A 116 0.66 -2.42 26.35
N PRO A 117 1.10 -2.05 27.57
CA PRO A 117 0.75 -2.82 28.77
C PRO A 117 -0.77 -2.89 28.92
N ARG A 118 -1.28 -4.10 29.20
CA ARG A 118 -2.71 -4.37 29.36
C ARG A 118 -3.28 -3.49 30.47
N SER A 119 -4.22 -2.61 30.13
CA SER A 119 -5.03 -1.89 31.12
C SER A 119 -6.48 -2.40 31.10
N THR A 120 -7.06 -2.67 29.93
CA THR A 120 -8.44 -3.20 29.79
C THR A 120 -8.58 -4.15 28.58
N HIS A 121 -9.59 -5.03 28.57
CA HIS A 121 -9.93 -5.93 27.46
C HIS A 121 -10.32 -5.23 26.13
N ARG A 122 -10.50 -3.90 26.12
CA ARG A 122 -10.91 -3.10 24.96
C ARG A 122 -9.78 -2.27 24.32
N ASP A 123 -8.56 -2.31 24.87
CA ASP A 123 -7.45 -1.52 24.34
C ASP A 123 -6.74 -2.24 23.20
N ALA A 124 -6.31 -1.50 22.17
CA ALA A 124 -5.44 -2.03 21.12
C ALA A 124 -4.13 -2.54 21.76
N ARG A 125 -3.89 -3.86 21.64
CA ARG A 125 -2.73 -4.55 22.21
C ARG A 125 -1.41 -4.14 21.56
N THR A 126 -1.43 -3.86 20.27
CA THR A 126 -0.22 -3.51 19.52
C THR A 126 -0.51 -2.39 18.53
N ILE A 127 0.29 -1.33 18.59
CA ILE A 127 0.31 -0.24 17.63
C ILE A 127 1.54 -0.44 16.75
N SER A 128 1.35 -0.49 15.44
CA SER A 128 2.44 -0.73 14.50
C SER A 128 2.52 0.38 13.47
N PHE A 129 3.63 1.12 13.45
CA PHE A 129 3.93 2.14 12.46
C PHE A 129 4.70 1.48 11.31
N TYR A 130 4.27 1.67 10.07
CA TYR A 130 4.95 1.13 8.90
C TYR A 130 5.17 2.22 7.86
N TYR A 131 6.21 2.01 7.06
CA TYR A 131 6.45 2.75 5.84
C TYR A 131 6.55 1.75 4.70
N GLU A 132 6.07 2.15 3.53
CA GLU A 132 6.19 1.38 2.29
C GLU A 132 6.74 2.26 1.17
N LEU A 133 7.73 1.72 0.46
CA LEU A 133 8.32 2.26 -0.75
C LEU A 133 7.93 1.30 -1.88
N GLY A 134 6.97 1.72 -2.69
CA GLY A 134 6.43 0.94 -3.79
C GLY A 134 6.70 1.57 -5.14
N SER A 135 6.47 0.79 -6.19
CA SER A 135 6.26 1.33 -7.52
C SER A 135 5.11 0.59 -8.18
N ASN A 136 4.59 1.12 -9.27
CA ASN A 136 3.45 0.57 -9.98
C ASN A 136 3.85 0.06 -11.36
N ASP A 137 3.10 -0.90 -11.90
CA ASP A 137 3.30 -1.51 -13.22
C ASP A 137 3.56 -0.48 -14.32
N LEU A 138 2.84 0.64 -14.34
CA LEU A 138 3.04 1.72 -15.31
C LEU A 138 4.38 2.46 -15.15
N TYR A 139 4.82 2.69 -13.91
CA TYR A 139 6.09 3.36 -13.63
C TYR A 139 7.29 2.44 -13.89
N LEU A 140 7.16 1.15 -13.54
CA LEU A 140 8.16 0.12 -13.81
C LEU A 140 8.35 -0.09 -15.33
N THR A 141 7.26 -0.19 -16.08
CA THR A 141 7.32 -0.32 -17.55
C THR A 141 7.87 0.94 -18.22
N SER A 142 7.47 2.12 -17.76
CA SER A 142 8.00 3.41 -18.27
C SER A 142 9.50 3.57 -17.98
N TRP A 143 9.96 3.16 -16.80
CA TRP A 143 11.38 3.16 -16.46
C TRP A 143 12.18 2.17 -17.31
N TRP A 144 11.62 0.98 -17.58
CA TRP A 144 12.27 0.00 -18.44
C TRP A 144 12.40 0.49 -19.89
N ALA A 145 11.39 1.21 -20.39
CA ALA A 145 11.41 1.79 -21.73
C ALA A 145 12.34 3.01 -21.85
N ASN A 146 12.47 3.82 -20.78
CA ASN A 146 13.22 5.08 -20.78
C ASN A 146 14.35 5.09 -19.72
N ARG A 147 15.21 4.07 -19.74
CA ARG A 147 16.31 3.88 -18.76
C ARG A 147 17.34 5.01 -18.69
N GLY A 148 17.28 6.01 -19.59
CA GLY A 148 18.23 7.13 -19.65
C GLY A 148 17.72 8.45 -19.05
N GLU A 149 16.41 8.62 -18.84
CA GLU A 149 15.83 9.92 -18.42
C GLU A 149 15.11 9.87 -17.06
N LEU A 150 14.65 8.69 -16.63
CA LEU A 150 13.89 8.53 -15.37
C LEU A 150 14.74 7.93 -14.25
N THR A 151 14.88 8.67 -13.16
CA THR A 151 15.59 8.21 -11.97
C THR A 151 14.68 7.34 -11.09
N LEU A 152 15.23 6.32 -10.43
CA LEU A 152 14.49 5.43 -9.51
C LEU A 152 13.66 6.19 -8.45
N ARG A 153 14.07 7.41 -8.06
CA ARG A 153 13.35 8.26 -7.10
C ARG A 153 12.02 8.81 -7.64
N GLU A 154 11.90 8.96 -8.95
CA GLU A 154 10.72 9.54 -9.61
C GLU A 154 9.60 8.52 -9.79
N ILE A 155 9.94 7.23 -9.73
CA ILE A 155 8.98 6.11 -9.86
C ILE A 155 8.58 5.49 -8.53
N LEU A 156 9.25 5.87 -7.43
CA LEU A 156 8.99 5.34 -6.10
C LEU A 156 7.94 6.17 -5.38
N THR A 157 6.92 5.50 -4.86
CA THR A 157 5.91 6.09 -3.99
C THR A 157 6.19 5.72 -2.54
N LEU A 158 6.26 6.73 -1.68
CA LEU A 158 6.31 6.53 -0.24
C LEU A 158 4.89 6.56 0.34
N GLY A 159 4.53 5.51 1.07
CA GLY A 159 3.35 5.42 1.91
C GLY A 159 3.75 5.32 3.38
N LEU A 160 2.99 6.00 4.24
CA LEU A 160 3.15 5.91 5.69
C LEU A 160 1.84 5.45 6.29
N GLY A 161 1.89 4.55 7.27
CA GLY A 161 0.68 4.05 7.89
C GLY A 161 0.84 3.56 9.31
N VAL A 162 -0.33 3.36 9.93
CA VAL A 162 -0.45 2.85 11.29
C VAL A 162 -1.42 1.68 11.27
N LYS A 163 -1.02 0.57 11.89
CA LYS A 163 -1.87 -0.59 12.14
C LYS A 163 -2.17 -0.69 13.63
N LEU A 164 -3.44 -0.91 13.95
CA LEU A 164 -3.91 -1.19 15.30
C LEU A 164 -4.36 -2.65 15.35
N HIS A 165 -3.72 -3.41 16.23
CA HIS A 165 -4.06 -4.80 16.54
C HIS A 165 -4.79 -4.82 17.89
N TRP A 166 -5.99 -5.40 17.90
CA TRP A 166 -6.85 -5.52 19.08
C TRP A 166 -6.64 -6.87 19.78
#